data_AF-A0A923QD11-F1
#
_entry.id   AF-A0A923QD11-F1
#
_cell.length_a   1.000
_cell.length_b   1.000
_cell.length_c   1.000
_cell.angle_alpha   90.00
_cell.angle_beta   90.00
_cell.angle_gamma   90.00
#
_symmetry.space_group_name_H-M   'P 1'
#
loop_
_entity.id
_entity.type
_entity.pdbx_description
1 polymer ?
#
loop_
_entity_poly.entity_id
_entity_poly.type
_entity_poly.pdbx_seq_one_letter_code
_entity_poly.pdbx_strand_id
1 'polypeptide(L)' 'PTAQPIPVLTGFVSDSGDAYGRPVGVAIDKRGALLVADDVGNVIWRVTSAAAGTSPAPVKPAAAASR' A
#
# COMPACT_ATOMS: atom_id res chain seq x y z
N PRO A 1 4.61 10.93 -19.22
CA PRO A 1 3.37 10.12 -19.11
C PRO A 1 2.14 11.02 -18.87
N THR A 2 1.00 10.72 -19.49
CA THR A 2 -0.20 11.60 -19.50
C THR A 2 -1.37 11.07 -18.67
N ALA A 3 -1.30 9.84 -18.16
CA ALA A 3 -2.35 9.25 -17.30
C ALA A 3 -2.12 9.55 -15.81
N GLN A 4 -3.20 9.58 -15.03
CA GLN A 4 -3.13 9.66 -13.56
C GLN A 4 -2.40 8.44 -12.97
N PRO A 5 -1.56 8.65 -11.93
CA PRO A 5 -1.04 7.55 -11.12
C PRO A 5 -2.18 6.73 -10.50
N ILE A 6 -2.02 5.40 -10.49
CA ILE A 6 -2.95 4.48 -9.83
C ILE A 6 -2.34 4.09 -8.48
N PRO A 7 -3.09 4.22 -7.37
CA PRO A 7 -2.63 3.73 -6.07
C PRO A 7 -2.55 2.20 -6.07
N VAL A 8 -1.41 1.65 -5.66
CA VAL A 8 -1.17 0.19 -5.60
C VAL A 8 -0.94 -0.34 -4.18
N LEU A 9 -0.60 0.55 -3.24
CA LEU A 9 -0.44 0.26 -1.82
C LEU A 9 -0.68 1.56 -1.05
N THR A 10 -1.58 1.54 -0.07
CA THR A 10 -2.05 2.72 0.68
C THR A 10 -2.24 2.36 2.16
N GLY A 11 -2.55 3.35 3.01
CA GLY A 11 -2.85 3.12 4.43
C GLY A 11 -1.64 3.23 5.37
N PHE A 12 -0.56 3.89 4.93
CA PHE A 12 0.65 4.11 5.72
C PHE A 12 0.52 5.19 6.79
N VAL A 13 -0.56 5.96 6.78
CA VAL A 13 -0.81 7.07 7.71
C VAL A 13 -2.22 6.95 8.25
N SER A 14 -2.39 7.12 9.56
CA SER A 14 -3.68 7.17 10.23
C SER A 14 -4.45 8.45 9.87
N ASP A 15 -5.74 8.48 10.22
CA ASP A 15 -6.55 9.70 10.09
C ASP A 15 -6.03 10.85 10.99
N SER A 16 -5.32 10.52 12.09
CA SER A 16 -4.65 11.48 12.99
C SER A 16 -3.27 11.94 12.50
N GLY A 17 -2.75 11.38 11.40
CA GLY A 17 -1.42 11.73 10.86
C GLY A 17 -0.27 10.88 11.41
N ASP A 18 -0.56 9.88 12.24
CA ASP A 18 0.44 8.95 12.76
C ASP A 18 0.90 8.00 11.65
N ALA A 19 2.21 7.79 11.54
CA ALA A 19 2.75 6.87 10.56
C ALA A 19 2.59 5.42 11.02
N TYR A 20 1.85 4.63 10.26
CA TYR A 20 1.86 3.16 10.32
C TYR A 20 2.99 2.56 9.48
N GLY A 21 3.49 3.32 8.50
CA GLY A 21 4.72 3.01 7.77
C GLY A 21 5.29 4.22 7.02
N ARG A 22 6.50 4.10 6.49
CA ARG A 22 7.19 5.09 5.65
C ARG A 22 7.92 4.38 4.52
N PRO A 23 7.28 4.22 3.34
CA PRO A 23 7.93 3.66 2.17
C PRO A 23 9.16 4.47 1.76
N VAL A 24 10.33 3.83 1.72
CA VAL A 24 11.62 4.48 1.39
C VAL A 24 12.28 3.93 0.14
N GLY A 25 11.83 2.77 -0.36
CA GLY A 25 12.41 2.15 -1.55
C GLY A 25 11.45 1.17 -2.22
N VAL A 26 11.63 1.00 -3.52
CA VAL A 26 10.86 0.06 -4.34
C VAL A 26 11.75 -0.74 -5.28
N ALA A 27 11.39 -2.00 -5.52
CA ALA A 27 12.05 -2.87 -6.49
C ALA A 27 11.05 -3.86 -7.10
N ILE A 28 11.32 -4.36 -8.31
CA ILE A 28 10.56 -5.47 -8.90
C ILE A 28 11.34 -6.77 -8.65
N ASP A 29 10.68 -7.76 -8.07
CA ASP A 29 11.29 -9.08 -7.84
C ASP A 29 11.37 -9.91 -9.14
N LYS A 30 12.11 -11.03 -9.10
CA LYS A 30 12.26 -11.92 -10.27
C LYS A 30 10.95 -12.56 -10.76
N ARG A 31 9.87 -12.47 -9.97
CA ARG A 31 8.55 -13.02 -10.27
C ARG A 31 7.56 -11.92 -10.69
N GLY A 32 8.01 -10.67 -10.80
CA GLY A 32 7.20 -9.53 -11.21
C GLY A 32 6.39 -8.86 -10.10
N ALA A 33 6.62 -9.20 -8.83
CA ALA A 33 5.97 -8.50 -7.71
C ALA A 33 6.69 -7.17 -7.41
N LEU A 34 5.92 -6.16 -6.97
CA LEU A 34 6.47 -4.91 -6.45
C LEU A 34 6.82 -5.10 -4.97
N LEU A 35 8.10 -4.97 -4.65
CA LEU A 35 8.61 -4.90 -3.29
C LEU A 35 8.64 -3.45 -2.82
N VAL A 36 8.13 -3.19 -1.63
CA VAL A 36 8.16 -1.87 -0.98
C VAL A 36 8.83 -2.01 0.38
N ALA A 37 9.95 -1.32 0.56
CA ALA A 37 10.66 -1.26 1.83
C ALA A 37 10.06 -0.17 2.72
N ASP A 38 9.61 -0.57 3.91
CA ASP A 38 8.95 0.30 4.90
C ASP A 38 9.84 0.45 6.13
N ASP A 39 10.28 1.68 6.38
CA ASP A 39 11.17 2.04 7.50
C ASP A 39 10.46 1.92 8.86
N VAL A 40 9.34 2.63 9.04
CA VAL A 40 8.59 2.63 10.31
C VAL A 40 7.99 1.26 10.62
N GLY A 41 7.49 0.57 9.60
CA GLY A 41 6.92 -0.77 9.76
C GLY A 41 7.97 -1.86 9.99
N ASN A 42 9.24 -1.60 9.66
CA ASN A 42 10.32 -2.60 9.65
C ASN A 42 9.92 -3.88 8.88
N VAL A 43 9.28 -3.71 7.72
CA VAL A 43 8.76 -4.79 6.88
C VAL A 43 9.03 -4.52 5.40
N ILE A 44 9.05 -5.59 4.60
CA ILE A 44 8.99 -5.51 3.14
C ILE A 44 7.60 -5.98 2.69
N TRP A 45 6.82 -5.08 2.09
CA TRP A 45 5.55 -5.42 1.49
C TRP A 45 5.78 -6.00 0.09
N ARG A 46 5.14 -7.14 -0.22
CA ARG A 46 5.16 -7.73 -1.57
C ARG A 46 3.78 -7.61 -2.20
N VAL A 47 3.66 -6.70 -3.17
CA VAL A 47 2.42 -6.41 -3.88
C VAL A 47 2.38 -7.23 -5.17
N THR A 48 1.32 -8.02 -5.32
CA THR A 48 1.03 -8.81 -6.53
C THR A 48 -0.32 -8.41 -7.07
N SER A 49 -0.57 -8.62 -8.38
CA SER A 49 -1.92 -8.54 -8.90
C SER A 49 -2.81 -9.54 -8.14
N ALA A 50 -3.98 -9.11 -7.67
CA ALA A 50 -5.03 -10.06 -7.32
C ALA A 50 -5.32 -10.90 -8.56
N ALA A 51 -5.44 -12.23 -8.40
CA ALA A 51 -5.95 -13.07 -9.49
C ALA A 51 -7.24 -12.44 -10.03
N ALA A 52 -7.42 -12.43 -11.35
CA ALA A 52 -8.35 -11.61 -12.12
C ALA A 52 -9.86 -11.81 -11.80
N GLY A 53 -10.27 -11.59 -10.55
CA GLY A 53 -11.62 -11.83 -10.05
C GLY A 53 -12.11 -10.85 -8.99
N THR A 54 -11.27 -9.96 -8.45
CA THR A 54 -11.74 -8.95 -7.49
C THR A 54 -11.05 -7.61 -7.75
N SER A 55 -11.80 -6.67 -8.33
CA SER A 55 -11.44 -5.26 -8.33
C SER A 55 -11.31 -4.81 -6.87
N PRO A 56 -10.20 -4.16 -6.43
CA PRO A 56 -10.16 -3.61 -5.09
C PRO A 56 -11.20 -2.49 -5.02
N ALA A 57 -12.25 -2.70 -4.23
CA ALA A 57 -13.16 -1.62 -3.87
C ALA A 57 -12.33 -0.46 -3.28
N PRO A 58 -12.70 0.81 -3.53
CA PRO A 58 -12.02 1.94 -2.91
C PRO A 58 -12.07 1.77 -1.39
N VAL A 59 -10.91 1.47 -0.79
CA VAL A 59 -10.78 1.40 0.67
C VAL A 59 -10.86 2.82 1.23
N LYS A 60 -12.06 3.21 1.66
CA LYS A 60 -12.23 4.33 2.59
C LYS A 60 -11.50 3.93 3.90
N PRO A 61 -10.65 4.80 4.50
CA PRO A 61 -10.05 4.48 5.80
C PRO A 61 -11.17 4.17 6.78
N ALA A 62 -11.13 2.98 7.40
CA ALA A 62 -12.10 2.59 8.39
C ALA A 62 -11.81 3.37 9.66
N ALA A 63 -12.59 4.42 9.92
CA ALA A 63 -12.66 5.08 11.21
C ALA A 63 -12.97 4.01 12.27
N ALA A 64 -12.01 3.71 13.14
CA ALA A 64 -12.21 2.83 14.28
C ALA A 64 -13.19 3.51 15.24
N ALA A 65 -14.33 2.84 15.47
CA ALA A 65 -15.38 3.29 16.36
C ALA A 65 -14.86 3.47 17.80
N SER A 66 -15.19 4.63 18.39
CA SER A 66 -15.04 4.89 19.82
C SER A 66 -15.79 3.83 20.63
N ARG A 67 -15.10 3.27 21.62
CA ARG A 67 -15.71 2.77 22.86
C ARG A 67 -15.51 3.79 23.95
#